data_AF-A0A520A0K6-F1
#
_entry.id   AF-A0A520A0K6-F1
#
_cell.length_a   1.000
_cell.length_b   1.000
_cell.length_c   1.000
_cell.angle_alpha   90.00
_cell.angle_beta   90.00
_cell.angle_gamma   90.00
#
_symmetry.space_group_name_H-M   'P 1'
#
loop_
_entity.id
_entity.type
_entity.pdbx_description
1 polymer ?
#
loop_
_entity_poly.entity_id
_entity_poly.type
_entity_poly.pdbx_seq_one_letter_code
_entity_poly.pdbx_strand_id
1 'polypeptide(L)' 'MAHAEIAGVGHYVPDRVVKNAELEELMSTTDAWIQERTGI' A
#
# COMPACT_ATOMS: atom_id res chain seq x y z
N MET A 1 -34.06 -7.95 -19.97
CA MET A 1 -33.02 -6.91 -19.95
C MET A 1 -31.73 -7.57 -19.53
N ALA A 2 -30.62 -7.34 -20.23
CA ALA A 2 -29.34 -7.91 -19.85
C ALA A 2 -28.68 -7.01 -18.79
N HIS A 3 -28.21 -7.62 -17.71
CA HIS A 3 -27.44 -6.94 -16.66
C HIS A 3 -25.98 -7.40 -16.76
N ALA A 4 -25.05 -6.48 -16.52
CA ALA A 4 -23.65 -6.82 -16.40
C ALA A 4 -23.36 -7.31 -14.98
N GLU A 5 -22.46 -8.28 -14.86
CA GLU A 5 -21.90 -8.76 -13.61
C GLU A 5 -20.38 -8.75 -13.68
N ILE A 6 -19.73 -8.65 -12.53
CA ILE A 6 -18.28 -8.77 -12.46
C ILE A 6 -17.93 -10.24 -12.67
N ALA A 7 -17.46 -10.58 -13.87
CA ALA A 7 -17.09 -11.95 -14.23
C ALA A 7 -15.78 -12.41 -13.57
N GLY A 8 -14.96 -11.49 -13.05
CA GLY A 8 -13.74 -11.82 -12.33
C GLY A 8 -12.93 -10.59 -11.90
N VAL A 9 -12.05 -10.79 -10.92
CA VAL A 9 -11.08 -9.80 -10.43
C VAL A 9 -9.71 -10.45 -10.27
N GLY A 10 -8.65 -9.65 -10.41
CA GLY A 10 -7.27 -10.09 -10.19
C GLY A 10 -6.41 -8.92 -9.71
N HIS A 11 -5.39 -9.23 -8.93
CA HIS A 11 -4.38 -8.26 -8.47
C HIS A 11 -3.01 -8.92 -8.42
N TYR A 12 -1.96 -8.11 -8.46
CA TYR A 12 -0.59 -8.53 -8.22
C TYR A 12 0.14 -7.44 -7.43
N VAL A 13 0.88 -7.87 -6.41
CA VAL A 13 1.81 -7.04 -5.64
C VAL A 13 3.13 -7.81 -5.56
N PRO A 14 4.30 -7.16 -5.78
CA PRO A 14 5.59 -7.82 -5.63
C PRO A 14 5.83 -8.35 -4.20
N ASP A 15 6.65 -9.39 -4.08
CA ASP A 15 6.94 -10.03 -2.79
C ASP A 15 7.67 -9.13 -1.78
N ARG A 16 8.37 -8.09 -2.28
CA ARG A 16 9.14 -7.20 -1.43
C ARG A 16 8.23 -6.20 -0.71
N VAL A 17 8.11 -6.38 0.59
CA VAL A 17 7.51 -5.40 1.50
C VAL A 17 8.60 -4.45 1.99
N VAL A 18 8.38 -3.15 1.82
CA VAL A 18 9.24 -2.10 2.39
C VAL A 18 8.55 -1.56 3.63
N LYS A 19 9.17 -1.73 4.80
CA LYS A 19 8.62 -1.24 6.07
C LYS A 19 8.93 0.24 6.29
N ASN A 20 8.12 0.90 7.13
CA ASN A 20 8.39 2.27 7.56
C ASN A 20 9.79 2.42 8.18
N ALA A 21 10.25 1.43 8.95
CA ALA A 21 11.61 1.41 9.51
C ALA A 21 12.71 1.48 8.43
N GLU A 22 12.53 0.86 7.26
CA GLU A 22 13.49 1.00 6.15
C GLU A 22 13.45 2.41 5.55
N LEU A 23 12.27 3.06 5.55
CA LEU A 23 12.14 4.43 5.07
C LEU A 23 12.80 5.43 6.03
N GLU A 24 12.76 5.18 7.33
CA GLU A 24 13.46 5.98 8.34
C GLU A 24 14.99 5.98 8.14
N GLU A 25 15.56 4.88 7.65
CA GLU A 25 16.99 4.80 7.34
C GLU A 25 17.37 5.57 6.06
N LEU A 26 16.42 5.75 5.13
CA LEU A 26 16.64 6.36 3.82
C LEU A 26 16.36 7.86 3.80
N MET A 27 15.52 8.36 4.70
CA MET A 27 15.16 9.78 4.80
C MET A 27 14.75 10.19 6.21
N SER A 28 14.79 11.48 6.49
CA SER A 28 14.37 12.03 7.79
C SER A 28 12.84 11.99 7.94
N THR A 29 12.32 10.82 8.28
CA THR A 29 10.91 10.55 8.57
C THR A 29 10.77 9.66 9.81
N THR A 30 9.54 9.41 10.23
CA THR A 30 9.21 8.46 11.32
C THR A 30 7.95 7.67 10.98
N ASP A 31 7.83 6.48 11.55
CA ASP A 31 6.65 5.63 11.46
C ASP A 31 5.37 6.37 11.87
N ALA A 32 5.42 7.10 12.98
CA ALA A 32 4.29 7.91 13.45
C ALA A 32 3.88 8.98 12.42
N TRP A 33 4.86 9.69 11.84
CA TRP A 33 4.56 10.70 10.82
C TRP A 33 3.94 10.06 9.57
N ILE A 34 4.45 8.91 9.11
CA ILE A 34 3.93 8.20 7.93
C ILE A 34 2.48 7.77 8.16
N GLN A 35 2.20 7.12 9.30
CA GLN A 35 0.85 6.66 9.63
C GLN A 35 -0.14 7.83 9.78
N GLU A 36 0.22 8.86 10.55
CA GLU A 36 -0.68 9.99 10.84
C GLU A 36 -1.01 10.83 9.61
N ARG A 37 -0.06 10.97 8.67
CA ARG A 37 -0.18 11.89 7.53
C ARG A 37 -0.64 11.22 6.25
N THR A 38 -0.38 9.92 6.09
CA THR A 38 -0.67 9.20 4.84
C THR A 38 -1.63 8.02 5.01
N GLY A 39 -1.71 7.45 6.22
CA GLY A 39 -2.48 6.22 6.47
C GLY A 39 -1.82 4.95 5.89
N ILE A 40 -0.57 5.04 5.44
CA ILE A 40 0.29 3.91 5.08
C ILE A 40 0.81 3.23 6.35
#